data_AF-W3XLE8-F1
#
_entry.id   AF-W3XLE8-F1
#
_cell.length_a   1.000
_cell.length_b   1.000
_cell.length_c   1.000
_cell.angle_alpha   90.00
_cell.angle_beta   90.00
_cell.angle_gamma   90.00
#
_symmetry.space_group_name_H-M   'P 1'
#
loop_
_entity.id
_entity.type
_entity.pdbx_description
1 polymer ?
#
loop_
_entity_poly.entity_id
_entity_poly.type
_entity_poly.pdbx_seq_one_letter_code
_entity_poly.pdbx_strand_id
1 'polypeptide(L)'
;MRVRLGASHLLRLTRQYRAPANTYLPSSQWLDSHPDKKIMGRLMRTKYDEQELNLAIRGEKVPNCMGLEVGRRCVIRGMRYHDGFATELRGMFPEFTRALNARSIMSGRIPEMQAPEDIPYCIWYPEVASEETYRRLAQTYPQMRYHVGRACAVAGYSSLLRELNLLPDVHIAAEARDSGNTAIFDSIMVASKRYSVMNDYERTVDLEAELQPASLPHVYLNGDTAVASSLDLKQAHTAPGYCNPGFKRSAFNITEDCNIAEESVSEDVLASRPDVSHWLYTPLPQDYPTNANKDVLILMAAYYGDVDRYARLRRSKYLKHEWACVLRGIYHNPLFAKWWSMQSKVPSDFKRAILARRIMNNDLTGITEQAPPSDFDLPYQIWYPDVASSHTYAELFRRRPEMKEQIARACIVADHWGLYKEMDVDANFYLLREARDAANPFFLQDQERKVEAAGGIKALSSAEAWKWRTRGREFAPASLTLKKNITEGCGIYTDVDGIYDDWHVDVGNIITNISYPDEFKKQLEVDIKEEFCR
;
A
#
# COMPACT_ATOMS: atom_id res chain seq x y z
N MET A 1 -20.52 -19.72 22.59
CA MET A 1 -20.37 -18.58 23.54
C MET A 1 -19.83 -17.40 22.75
N ARG A 2 -20.61 -16.32 22.55
CA ARG A 2 -20.22 -15.14 21.76
C ARG A 2 -19.11 -14.38 22.51
N VAL A 3 -17.87 -14.48 22.04
CA VAL A 3 -16.74 -13.73 22.59
C VAL A 3 -16.79 -12.30 22.03
N ARG A 4 -17.00 -11.31 22.91
CA ARG A 4 -16.81 -9.90 22.60
C ARG A 4 -15.31 -9.65 22.40
N LEU A 5 -14.90 -9.34 21.17
CA LEU A 5 -13.55 -8.85 20.88
C LEU A 5 -13.34 -7.51 21.62
N GLY A 6 -12.34 -7.47 22.50
CA GLY A 6 -12.01 -6.31 23.33
C GLY A 6 -11.35 -5.18 22.53
N ALA A 7 -11.63 -3.94 22.93
CA ALA A 7 -11.22 -2.69 22.28
C ALA A 7 -9.69 -2.50 22.10
N SER A 8 -8.84 -3.32 22.72
CA SER A 8 -7.38 -3.25 22.58
C SER A 8 -6.86 -3.80 21.24
N HIS A 9 -7.61 -4.70 20.60
CA HIS A 9 -7.20 -5.34 19.34
C HIS A 9 -7.39 -4.39 18.12
N LEU A 10 -8.43 -3.55 18.17
CA LEU A 10 -8.66 -2.44 17.21
C LEU A 10 -7.59 -1.34 17.33
N LEU A 11 -6.99 -1.14 18.50
CA LEU A 11 -5.97 -0.11 18.75
C LEU A 11 -4.62 -0.39 18.04
N ARG A 12 -4.28 -1.65 17.75
CA ARG A 12 -3.07 -1.99 16.97
C ARG A 12 -3.26 -1.76 15.47
N LEU A 13 -4.39 -2.18 14.90
CA LEU A 13 -4.73 -1.92 13.49
C LEU A 13 -4.88 -0.42 13.18
N THR A 14 -5.41 0.36 14.14
CA THR A 14 -5.60 1.82 13.98
C THR A 14 -4.30 2.63 14.10
N ARG A 15 -3.22 2.10 14.68
CA ARG A 15 -1.92 2.79 14.69
C ARG A 15 -1.16 2.69 13.36
N GLN A 16 -1.28 1.57 12.64
CA GLN A 16 -0.63 1.36 11.34
C GLN A 16 -1.32 2.09 10.18
N TYR A 17 -2.63 2.33 10.29
CA TYR A 17 -3.41 3.16 9.34
C TYR A 17 -3.56 4.62 9.80
N ARG A 18 -2.61 5.17 10.56
CA ARG A 18 -2.43 6.61 10.56
C ARG A 18 -1.87 7.01 9.20
N ALA A 19 -2.78 7.23 8.25
CA ALA A 19 -2.58 8.32 7.29
C ALA A 19 -2.08 9.53 8.10
N PRO A 20 -1.14 10.34 7.58
CA PRO A 20 -0.87 11.61 8.22
C PRO A 20 -2.23 12.27 8.45
N ALA A 21 -2.47 12.67 9.70
CA ALA A 21 -3.60 13.50 10.08
C ALA A 21 -3.39 14.91 9.48
N ASN A 22 -3.23 14.97 8.16
CA ASN A 22 -3.25 16.18 7.35
C ASN A 22 -4.61 16.26 6.64
N THR A 23 -5.69 15.97 7.36
CA THR A 23 -6.94 16.69 7.15
C THR A 23 -6.98 17.75 8.22
N TYR A 24 -6.29 18.87 7.96
CA TYR A 24 -6.48 20.09 8.73
C TYR A 24 -7.94 20.48 8.55
N LEU A 25 -8.83 20.05 9.46
CA LEU A 25 -9.97 20.89 9.77
C LEU A 25 -9.34 22.21 10.29
N PRO A 26 -9.72 23.37 9.74
CA PRO A 26 -9.20 24.63 10.25
C PRO A 26 -9.43 24.72 11.76
N SER A 27 -8.48 25.28 12.49
CA SER A 27 -8.63 25.46 13.94
C SER A 27 -9.91 26.24 14.26
N SER A 28 -10.53 25.97 15.42
CA SER A 28 -11.76 26.68 15.83
C SER A 28 -11.62 28.21 15.82
N GLN A 29 -10.41 28.74 16.03
CA GLN A 29 -10.11 30.16 15.94
C GLN A 29 -10.13 30.71 14.50
N TRP A 30 -9.74 29.94 13.49
CA TRP A 30 -9.84 30.34 12.07
C TRP A 30 -11.29 30.28 11.57
N LEU A 31 -12.10 29.39 12.15
CA LEU A 31 -13.51 29.19 11.82
C LEU A 31 -14.40 30.36 12.29
N ASP A 32 -14.09 30.98 13.42
CA ASP A 32 -14.90 32.09 13.98
C ASP A 32 -14.63 33.44 13.29
N SER A 33 -13.47 33.61 12.64
CA SER A 33 -13.06 34.86 12.00
C SER A 33 -13.40 34.95 10.50
N HIS A 34 -13.92 33.87 9.89
CA HIS A 34 -14.24 33.85 8.45
C HIS A 34 -15.59 34.52 8.14
N PRO A 35 -15.67 35.36 7.08
CA PRO A 35 -16.87 36.14 6.80
C PRO A 35 -18.08 35.30 6.36
N ASP A 36 -17.88 34.08 5.83
CA ASP A 36 -18.96 33.23 5.31
C ASP A 36 -19.37 32.10 6.28
N LYS A 37 -20.18 32.46 7.28
CA LYS A 37 -20.69 31.53 8.30
C LYS A 37 -21.51 30.37 7.73
N LYS A 38 -22.12 30.55 6.55
CA LYS A 38 -22.95 29.51 5.91
C LYS A 38 -22.10 28.39 5.33
N ILE A 39 -20.99 28.73 4.68
CA ILE A 39 -20.01 27.76 4.16
C ILE A 39 -19.35 27.02 5.33
N MET A 40 -18.99 27.72 6.40
CA MET A 40 -18.42 27.10 7.61
C MET A 40 -19.37 26.08 8.24
N GLY A 41 -20.67 26.39 8.29
CA GLY A 41 -21.68 25.44 8.74
C GLY A 41 -21.72 24.13 7.93
N ARG A 42 -21.38 24.15 6.64
CA ARG A 42 -21.29 22.94 5.80
C ARG A 42 -20.02 22.13 6.07
N LEU A 43 -18.93 22.81 6.38
CA LEU A 43 -17.64 22.17 6.73
C LEU A 43 -17.66 21.49 8.09
N MET A 44 -18.59 21.86 8.97
CA MET A 44 -18.75 21.23 10.28
C MET A 44 -19.73 20.06 10.30
N ARG A 45 -20.55 19.93 9.26
CA ARG A 45 -21.58 18.88 9.18
C ARG A 45 -20.99 17.57 8.69
N THR A 46 -21.23 16.51 9.46
CA THR A 46 -20.70 15.16 9.24
C THR A 46 -21.78 14.11 8.96
N LYS A 47 -23.03 14.55 8.71
CA LYS A 47 -24.12 13.63 8.36
C LYS A 47 -24.04 13.26 6.87
N TYR A 48 -23.83 11.97 6.59
CA TYR A 48 -23.84 11.45 5.23
C TYR A 48 -25.24 11.56 4.59
N ASP A 49 -25.28 11.97 3.34
CA ASP A 49 -26.49 12.08 2.52
C ASP A 49 -26.13 11.73 1.07
N GLU A 50 -26.48 10.53 0.65
CA GLU A 50 -26.13 10.00 -0.67
C GLU A 50 -26.67 10.86 -1.82
N GLN A 51 -27.90 11.35 -1.68
CA GLN A 51 -28.53 12.16 -2.71
C GLN A 51 -27.84 13.51 -2.85
N GLU A 52 -27.52 14.19 -1.75
CA GLU A 52 -26.75 15.45 -1.82
C GLU A 52 -25.36 15.26 -2.44
N LEU A 53 -24.70 14.12 -2.17
CA LEU A 53 -23.39 13.82 -2.76
C LEU A 53 -23.46 13.54 -4.26
N ASN A 54 -24.48 12.81 -4.72
CA ASN A 54 -24.71 12.60 -6.15
C ASN A 54 -25.01 13.93 -6.87
N LEU A 55 -25.81 14.82 -6.26
CA LEU A 55 -26.04 16.16 -6.80
C LEU A 55 -24.75 17.00 -6.87
N ALA A 56 -23.81 16.78 -5.94
CA ALA A 56 -22.50 17.43 -5.99
C ALA A 56 -21.64 16.90 -7.13
N ILE A 57 -21.63 15.59 -7.37
CA ILE A 57 -20.90 14.95 -8.47
C ILE A 57 -21.38 15.47 -9.82
N ARG A 58 -22.70 15.67 -9.99
CA ARG A 58 -23.32 16.25 -11.19
C ARG A 58 -23.15 17.76 -11.34
N GLY A 59 -22.49 18.42 -10.38
CA GLY A 59 -22.33 19.88 -10.38
C GLY A 59 -23.63 20.65 -10.19
N GLU A 60 -24.66 20.04 -9.61
CA GLU A 60 -25.98 20.66 -9.45
C GLU A 60 -26.12 21.39 -8.11
N LYS A 61 -25.49 20.87 -7.04
CA LYS A 61 -25.61 21.43 -5.69
C LYS A 61 -24.39 21.19 -4.83
N VAL A 62 -23.91 22.25 -4.15
CA VAL A 62 -22.91 22.10 -3.08
C VAL A 62 -23.55 21.42 -1.86
N PRO A 63 -23.03 20.27 -1.41
CA PRO A 63 -23.64 19.47 -0.36
C PRO A 63 -23.44 20.12 1.01
N ASN A 64 -24.30 19.79 1.97
CA ASN A 64 -24.18 20.31 3.31
C ASN A 64 -23.13 19.57 4.16
N CYS A 65 -22.66 18.39 3.75
CA CYS A 65 -21.83 17.49 4.56
C CYS A 65 -20.33 17.52 4.21
N MET A 66 -19.78 18.71 3.94
CA MET A 66 -18.37 18.89 3.57
C MET A 66 -17.40 18.69 4.75
N GLY A 67 -17.89 18.44 5.96
CA GLY A 67 -17.06 17.94 7.06
C GLY A 67 -16.54 16.51 6.82
N LEU A 68 -17.27 15.72 6.03
CA LEU A 68 -16.82 14.39 5.60
C LEU A 68 -15.82 14.50 4.44
N GLU A 69 -14.75 13.71 4.48
CA GLU A 69 -13.79 13.67 3.37
C GLU A 69 -14.46 13.22 2.06
N VAL A 70 -15.32 12.20 2.11
CA VAL A 70 -16.10 11.76 0.94
C VAL A 70 -16.92 12.91 0.34
N GLY A 71 -17.51 13.77 1.17
CA GLY A 71 -18.26 14.93 0.69
C GLY A 71 -17.38 15.95 -0.03
N ARG A 72 -16.16 16.20 0.47
CA ARG A 72 -15.20 17.07 -0.22
C ARG A 72 -14.74 16.47 -1.56
N ARG A 73 -14.52 15.15 -1.62
CA ARG A 73 -14.16 14.45 -2.88
C ARG A 73 -15.27 14.54 -3.93
N CYS A 74 -16.54 14.37 -3.54
CA CYS A 74 -17.69 14.56 -4.44
C CYS A 74 -17.78 16.00 -4.98
N VAL A 75 -17.48 17.00 -4.15
CA VAL A 75 -17.45 18.41 -4.60
C VAL A 75 -16.32 18.66 -5.60
N ILE A 76 -15.10 18.15 -5.33
CA ILE A 76 -13.96 18.26 -6.26
C ILE A 76 -14.31 17.59 -7.59
N ARG A 77 -14.94 16.42 -7.55
CA ARG A 77 -15.44 15.72 -8.74
C ARG A 77 -16.35 16.64 -9.56
N GLY A 78 -17.36 17.23 -8.92
CA GLY A 78 -18.26 18.19 -9.56
C GLY A 78 -17.52 19.38 -10.18
N MET A 79 -16.59 19.99 -9.44
CA MET A 79 -15.81 21.15 -9.90
C MET A 79 -15.03 20.86 -11.18
N ARG A 80 -14.46 19.66 -11.30
CA ARG A 80 -13.64 19.29 -12.48
C ARG A 80 -14.49 18.99 -13.71
N TYR A 81 -15.70 18.49 -13.54
CA TYR A 81 -16.59 18.08 -14.63
C TYR A 81 -17.55 19.19 -15.08
N HIS A 82 -17.89 20.12 -14.18
CA HIS A 82 -18.92 21.12 -14.44
C HIS A 82 -18.36 22.53 -14.28
N ASP A 83 -18.18 23.22 -15.41
CA ASP A 83 -17.68 24.59 -15.42
C ASP A 83 -18.65 25.54 -14.69
N GLY A 84 -18.11 26.41 -13.83
CA GLY A 84 -18.89 27.34 -13.00
C GLY A 84 -19.49 26.73 -11.72
N PHE A 85 -19.38 25.42 -11.48
CA PHE A 85 -19.86 24.82 -10.24
C PHE A 85 -18.98 25.17 -9.03
N ALA A 86 -19.61 25.46 -7.89
CA ALA A 86 -18.99 25.63 -6.58
C ALA A 86 -17.86 26.69 -6.50
N THR A 87 -17.92 27.71 -7.37
CA THR A 87 -16.94 28.82 -7.39
C THR A 87 -16.85 29.58 -6.07
N GLU A 88 -17.92 29.56 -5.26
CA GLU A 88 -17.97 30.16 -3.93
C GLU A 88 -17.02 29.49 -2.91
N LEU A 89 -16.50 28.30 -3.23
CA LEU A 89 -15.57 27.56 -2.36
C LEU A 89 -14.10 27.89 -2.63
N ARG A 90 -13.80 28.77 -3.58
CA ARG A 90 -12.43 29.22 -3.87
C ARG A 90 -11.80 29.84 -2.63
N GLY A 91 -10.55 29.44 -2.33
CA GLY A 91 -9.81 29.91 -1.16
C GLY A 91 -10.21 29.27 0.18
N MET A 92 -11.25 28.42 0.21
CA MET A 92 -11.67 27.74 1.45
C MET A 92 -10.76 26.55 1.80
N PHE A 93 -10.35 25.78 0.79
CA PHE A 93 -9.38 24.70 0.91
C PHE A 93 -8.46 24.70 -0.31
N PRO A 94 -7.16 24.37 -0.14
CA PRO A 94 -6.25 24.26 -1.26
C PRO A 94 -6.75 23.32 -2.37
N GLU A 95 -7.34 22.17 -2.01
CA GLU A 95 -7.87 21.21 -2.98
C GLU A 95 -9.07 21.74 -3.79
N PHE A 96 -9.90 22.61 -3.22
CA PHE A 96 -11.00 23.26 -3.95
C PHE A 96 -10.46 24.32 -4.91
N THR A 97 -9.53 25.14 -4.46
CA THR A 97 -8.88 26.14 -5.33
C THR A 97 -8.19 25.48 -6.52
N ARG A 98 -7.43 24.40 -6.29
CA ARG A 98 -6.79 23.64 -7.38
C ARG A 98 -7.81 23.02 -8.33
N ALA A 99 -8.88 22.40 -7.82
CA ALA A 99 -9.92 21.81 -8.66
C ALA A 99 -10.58 22.86 -9.58
N LEU A 100 -10.91 24.03 -9.04
CA LEU A 100 -11.46 25.15 -9.79
C LEU A 100 -10.45 25.73 -10.80
N ASN A 101 -9.16 25.82 -10.43
CA ASN A 101 -8.11 26.27 -11.34
C ASN A 101 -7.90 25.30 -12.49
N ALA A 102 -7.89 23.99 -12.22
CA ALA A 102 -7.83 22.96 -13.25
C ALA A 102 -9.00 23.10 -14.22
N ARG A 103 -10.24 23.25 -13.72
CA ARG A 103 -11.42 23.42 -14.58
C ARG A 103 -11.35 24.69 -15.43
N SER A 104 -10.91 25.82 -14.86
CA SER A 104 -10.71 27.05 -15.64
C SER A 104 -9.75 26.81 -16.81
N ILE A 105 -8.61 26.17 -16.56
CA ILE A 105 -7.61 25.85 -17.60
C ILE A 105 -8.23 24.97 -18.69
N MET A 106 -8.92 23.88 -18.31
CA MET A 106 -9.60 22.98 -19.25
C MET A 106 -10.66 23.71 -20.08
N SER A 107 -11.34 24.70 -19.50
CA SER A 107 -12.28 25.59 -20.19
C SER A 107 -11.62 26.77 -20.95
N GLY A 108 -10.30 26.75 -21.14
CA GLY A 108 -9.60 27.77 -21.94
C GLY A 108 -9.24 29.07 -21.20
N ARG A 109 -9.46 29.15 -19.89
CA ARG A 109 -9.24 30.35 -19.06
C ARG A 109 -8.06 30.13 -18.10
N ILE A 110 -7.04 30.99 -18.18
CA ILE A 110 -5.88 30.94 -17.28
C ILE A 110 -6.25 31.65 -15.97
N PRO A 111 -6.35 30.93 -14.84
CA PRO A 111 -6.64 31.55 -13.55
C PRO A 111 -5.41 32.27 -12.99
N GLU A 112 -5.66 33.17 -12.04
CA GLU A 112 -4.61 33.70 -11.18
C GLU A 112 -4.22 32.65 -10.14
N MET A 113 -2.94 32.28 -10.09
CA MET A 113 -2.36 31.32 -9.14
C MET A 113 -1.23 32.03 -8.42
N GLN A 114 -1.50 32.51 -7.21
CA GLN A 114 -0.60 33.38 -6.46
C GLN A 114 0.40 32.56 -5.63
N ALA A 115 -0.04 31.39 -5.16
CA ALA A 115 0.76 30.52 -4.31
C ALA A 115 0.93 29.11 -4.89
N PRO A 116 1.99 28.38 -4.53
CA PRO A 116 2.20 27.00 -5.01
C PRO A 116 1.01 26.07 -4.73
N GLU A 117 0.30 26.27 -3.63
CA GLU A 117 -0.89 25.51 -3.26
C GLU A 117 -2.10 25.73 -4.18
N ASP A 118 -2.11 26.79 -5.00
CA ASP A 118 -3.14 27.08 -6.00
C ASP A 118 -2.93 26.29 -7.29
N ILE A 119 -1.72 25.75 -7.52
CA ILE A 119 -1.32 25.13 -8.78
C ILE A 119 -1.92 23.73 -8.88
N PRO A 120 -2.85 23.47 -9.82
CA PRO A 120 -3.35 22.13 -10.05
C PRO A 120 -2.28 21.25 -10.69
N TYR A 121 -2.07 20.06 -10.13
CA TYR A 121 -1.21 19.05 -10.74
C TYR A 121 -1.81 18.48 -12.05
N CYS A 122 -3.13 18.60 -12.21
CA CYS A 122 -3.93 17.76 -13.07
C CYS A 122 -4.85 18.65 -13.96
N ILE A 123 -4.40 19.04 -15.17
CA ILE A 123 -4.96 20.17 -15.97
C ILE A 123 -5.58 19.83 -17.35
N TRP A 124 -5.65 18.56 -17.70
CA TRP A 124 -6.10 17.94 -18.98
C TRP A 124 -7.25 16.91 -18.88
N TYR A 125 -7.88 16.72 -17.71
CA TYR A 125 -8.83 15.64 -17.47
C TYR A 125 -10.01 16.17 -16.64
N PRO A 126 -11.27 15.98 -17.05
CA PRO A 126 -11.72 15.04 -18.09
C PRO A 126 -11.51 15.51 -19.53
N GLU A 127 -11.16 16.77 -19.74
CA GLU A 127 -11.08 17.38 -21.07
C GLU A 127 -9.76 18.15 -21.22
N VAL A 128 -9.15 18.07 -22.40
CA VAL A 128 -7.96 18.83 -22.77
C VAL A 128 -8.35 20.24 -23.22
N ALA A 129 -7.55 21.24 -22.86
CA ALA A 129 -7.67 22.58 -23.42
C ALA A 129 -7.08 22.67 -24.83
N SER A 130 -7.28 23.82 -25.50
CA SER A 130 -6.64 24.09 -26.78
C SER A 130 -5.11 24.21 -26.65
N GLU A 131 -4.37 23.89 -27.72
CA GLU A 131 -2.92 24.07 -27.77
C GLU A 131 -2.51 25.51 -27.42
N GLU A 132 -3.27 26.51 -27.87
CA GLU A 132 -2.99 27.92 -27.58
C GLU A 132 -3.20 28.28 -26.11
N THR A 133 -4.22 27.73 -25.46
CA THR A 133 -4.42 27.89 -24.01
C THR A 133 -3.19 27.38 -23.26
N TYR A 134 -2.69 26.21 -23.64
CA TYR A 134 -1.54 25.59 -23.02
C TYR A 134 -0.24 26.36 -23.28
N ARG A 135 -0.05 26.90 -24.48
CA ARG A 135 1.07 27.79 -24.81
C ARG A 135 1.08 29.03 -23.93
N ARG A 136 -0.08 29.72 -23.82
CA ARG A 136 -0.23 30.86 -22.92
C ARG A 136 -0.02 30.50 -21.45
N LEU A 137 -0.47 29.32 -21.03
CA LEU A 137 -0.30 28.84 -19.65
C LEU A 137 1.17 28.66 -19.31
N ALA A 138 1.94 28.00 -20.18
CA ALA A 138 3.39 27.81 -20.00
C ALA A 138 4.16 29.14 -20.02
N GLN A 139 3.71 30.13 -20.80
CA GLN A 139 4.32 31.47 -20.81
C GLN A 139 4.02 32.25 -19.54
N THR A 140 2.80 32.16 -19.02
CA THR A 140 2.37 32.90 -17.81
C THR A 140 2.93 32.25 -16.54
N TYR A 141 2.98 30.91 -16.52
CA TYR A 141 3.47 30.11 -15.40
C TYR A 141 4.52 29.10 -15.89
N PRO A 142 5.78 29.51 -16.09
CA PRO A 142 6.86 28.63 -16.57
C PRO A 142 7.06 27.37 -15.73
N GLN A 143 6.77 27.44 -14.42
CA GLN A 143 6.82 26.29 -13.51
C GLN A 143 5.82 25.18 -13.86
N MET A 144 4.77 25.48 -14.65
CA MET A 144 3.78 24.50 -15.08
C MET A 144 4.14 23.79 -16.39
N ARG A 145 5.32 24.04 -16.97
CA ARG A 145 5.70 23.48 -18.29
C ARG A 145 5.59 21.95 -18.39
N TYR A 146 5.90 21.19 -17.33
CA TYR A 146 5.70 19.73 -17.33
C TYR A 146 4.23 19.31 -17.29
N HIS A 147 3.39 20.06 -16.58
CA HIS A 147 1.94 19.84 -16.56
C HIS A 147 1.37 20.05 -17.97
N VAL A 148 1.84 21.09 -18.65
CA VAL A 148 1.51 21.36 -20.05
C VAL A 148 2.06 20.26 -20.97
N GLY A 149 3.30 19.80 -20.76
CA GLY A 149 3.89 18.71 -21.52
C GLY A 149 3.08 17.42 -21.42
N ARG A 150 2.61 17.08 -20.22
CA ARG A 150 1.71 15.93 -20.01
C ARG A 150 0.33 16.14 -20.63
N ALA A 151 -0.19 17.36 -20.62
CA ALA A 151 -1.39 17.71 -21.39
C ALA A 151 -1.21 17.51 -22.90
N CYS A 152 -0.05 17.90 -23.44
CA CYS A 152 0.32 17.66 -24.84
C CYS A 152 0.39 16.16 -25.16
N ALA A 153 0.88 15.34 -24.23
CA ALA A 153 0.92 13.89 -24.39
C ALA A 153 -0.48 13.25 -24.50
N VAL A 154 -1.49 13.80 -23.83
CA VAL A 154 -2.89 13.35 -24.00
C VAL A 154 -3.50 13.89 -25.30
N ALA A 155 -3.31 15.17 -25.58
CA ALA A 155 -3.97 15.84 -26.71
C ALA A 155 -3.28 15.64 -28.06
N GLY A 156 -2.04 15.10 -28.09
CA GLY A 156 -1.26 14.92 -29.31
C GLY A 156 -0.55 16.19 -29.81
N TYR A 157 -0.40 17.22 -28.97
CA TYR A 157 0.21 18.51 -29.33
C TYR A 157 1.75 18.45 -29.41
N SER A 158 2.24 17.72 -30.42
CA SER A 158 3.68 17.44 -30.61
C SER A 158 4.52 18.69 -30.91
N SER A 159 3.92 19.73 -31.50
CA SER A 159 4.61 21.00 -31.77
C SER A 159 4.85 21.77 -30.48
N LEU A 160 3.80 22.01 -29.69
CA LEU A 160 3.93 22.64 -28.39
C LEU A 160 4.87 21.87 -27.45
N LEU A 161 4.80 20.54 -27.40
CA LEU A 161 5.72 19.76 -26.56
C LEU A 161 7.20 20.03 -26.88
N ARG A 162 7.54 20.18 -28.17
CA ARG A 162 8.91 20.54 -28.59
C ARG A 162 9.27 21.96 -28.19
N GLU A 163 8.33 22.91 -28.28
CA GLU A 163 8.53 24.30 -27.84
C GLU A 163 8.84 24.39 -26.33
N LEU A 164 8.25 23.52 -25.52
CA LEU A 164 8.46 23.50 -24.06
C LEU A 164 9.88 23.09 -23.65
N ASN A 165 10.64 22.42 -24.53
CA ASN A 165 12.02 21.99 -24.30
C ASN A 165 12.21 21.31 -22.93
N LEU A 166 11.42 20.27 -22.67
CA LEU A 166 11.44 19.49 -21.43
C LEU A 166 12.52 18.41 -21.48
N LEU A 167 12.97 17.94 -20.31
CA LEU A 167 13.72 16.69 -20.25
C LEU A 167 12.83 15.52 -20.72
N PRO A 168 13.41 14.45 -21.33
CA PRO A 168 12.68 13.24 -21.70
C PRO A 168 12.06 12.52 -20.48
N ASP A 169 10.85 12.93 -20.10
CA ASP A 169 10.17 12.49 -18.88
C ASP A 169 9.32 11.23 -19.11
N VAL A 170 9.50 10.22 -18.25
CA VAL A 170 8.82 8.92 -18.36
C VAL A 170 7.32 8.99 -18.08
N HIS A 171 6.82 9.95 -17.30
CA HIS A 171 5.39 10.13 -17.05
C HIS A 171 4.71 10.73 -18.28
N ILE A 172 5.38 11.66 -18.98
CA ILE A 172 4.89 12.19 -20.27
C ILE A 172 4.89 11.08 -21.33
N ALA A 173 5.94 10.26 -21.40
CA ALA A 173 5.97 9.11 -22.31
C ALA A 173 4.85 8.09 -22.00
N ALA A 174 4.69 7.75 -20.72
CA ALA A 174 3.62 6.87 -20.26
C ALA A 174 2.26 7.38 -20.74
N GLU A 175 1.94 8.64 -20.43
CA GLU A 175 0.69 9.29 -20.83
C GLU A 175 0.47 9.29 -22.35
N ALA A 176 1.52 9.58 -23.14
CA ALA A 176 1.46 9.59 -24.59
C ALA A 176 1.15 8.21 -25.16
N ARG A 177 1.76 7.15 -24.60
CA ARG A 177 1.47 5.77 -25.00
C ARG A 177 0.03 5.40 -24.70
N ASP A 178 -0.46 5.72 -23.51
CA ASP A 178 -1.85 5.42 -23.09
C ASP A 178 -2.87 6.11 -23.99
N SER A 179 -2.59 7.36 -24.37
CA SER A 179 -3.46 8.17 -25.23
C SER A 179 -3.30 7.89 -26.73
N GLY A 180 -2.44 6.94 -27.13
CA GLY A 180 -2.20 6.58 -28.53
C GLY A 180 -1.34 7.58 -29.33
N ASN A 181 -0.72 8.55 -28.67
CA ASN A 181 0.12 9.58 -29.30
C ASN A 181 1.57 9.08 -29.48
N THR A 182 1.75 8.12 -30.38
CA THR A 182 3.02 7.40 -30.58
C THR A 182 4.19 8.32 -30.95
N ALA A 183 3.96 9.38 -31.73
CA ALA A 183 5.02 10.32 -32.11
C ALA A 183 5.69 10.99 -30.88
N ILE A 184 4.88 11.39 -29.88
CA ILE A 184 5.39 11.95 -28.62
C ILE A 184 6.12 10.87 -27.83
N PHE A 185 5.49 9.71 -27.67
CA PHE A 185 6.06 8.57 -26.96
C PHE A 185 7.43 8.18 -27.53
N ASP A 186 7.54 7.94 -28.84
CA ASP A 186 8.77 7.52 -29.51
C ASP A 186 9.87 8.59 -29.40
N SER A 187 9.50 9.87 -29.50
CA SER A 187 10.46 10.98 -29.36
C SER A 187 11.11 11.05 -27.97
N ILE A 188 10.39 10.65 -26.93
CA ILE A 188 10.94 10.60 -25.56
C ILE A 188 11.74 9.30 -25.37
N MET A 189 11.26 8.18 -25.91
CA MET A 189 11.84 6.86 -25.67
C MET A 189 13.13 6.60 -26.42
N VAL A 190 13.37 7.30 -27.54
CA VAL A 190 14.65 7.25 -28.26
C VAL A 190 15.78 7.98 -27.52
N ALA A 191 15.46 8.78 -26.50
CA ALA A 191 16.46 9.48 -25.71
C ALA A 191 17.38 8.49 -24.99
N SER A 192 18.70 8.74 -25.07
CA SER A 192 19.70 7.92 -24.38
C SER A 192 19.54 7.94 -22.86
N LYS A 193 19.02 9.06 -22.32
CA LYS A 193 18.72 9.25 -20.92
C LYS A 193 17.32 9.80 -20.73
N ARG A 194 16.55 9.14 -19.87
CA ARG A 194 15.18 9.49 -19.49
C ARG A 194 15.12 9.80 -18.00
N TYR A 195 14.13 10.60 -17.63
CA TYR A 195 14.01 11.23 -16.32
C TYR A 195 12.62 11.02 -15.71
N SER A 196 12.53 11.08 -14.38
CA SER A 196 11.26 11.11 -13.64
C SER A 196 11.17 12.45 -12.92
N VAL A 197 10.94 13.51 -13.69
CA VAL A 197 10.78 14.89 -13.20
C VAL A 197 9.43 15.05 -12.51
N MET A 198 8.39 14.40 -13.04
CA MET A 198 7.08 14.33 -12.41
C MET A 198 7.01 13.22 -11.35
N ASN A 199 6.15 13.39 -10.35
CA ASN A 199 5.86 12.38 -9.34
C ASN A 199 4.38 12.38 -8.93
N ASP A 200 3.63 11.40 -9.43
CA ASP A 200 2.19 11.27 -9.24
C ASP A 200 1.76 10.85 -7.83
N TYR A 201 2.67 10.24 -7.04
CA TYR A 201 2.38 9.87 -5.66
C TYR A 201 2.21 11.08 -4.75
N GLU A 202 3.05 12.08 -4.99
CA GLU A 202 3.12 13.31 -4.19
C GLU A 202 2.56 14.53 -4.92
N ARG A 203 2.28 14.41 -6.22
CA ARG A 203 1.79 15.49 -7.10
C ARG A 203 2.78 16.65 -7.17
N THR A 204 4.04 16.31 -7.47
CA THR A 204 5.16 17.27 -7.50
C THR A 204 5.89 17.20 -8.84
N VAL A 205 6.57 18.29 -9.18
CA VAL A 205 7.46 18.41 -10.33
C VAL A 205 8.79 18.96 -9.82
N ASP A 206 9.87 18.20 -10.04
CA ASP A 206 11.21 18.59 -9.62
C ASP A 206 11.89 19.44 -10.70
N LEU A 207 11.68 20.75 -10.67
CA LEU A 207 12.31 21.65 -11.64
C LEU A 207 13.82 21.80 -11.42
N GLU A 208 14.33 21.47 -10.24
CA GLU A 208 15.78 21.51 -9.96
C GLU A 208 16.52 20.41 -10.70
N ALA A 209 15.83 19.31 -11.03
CA ALA A 209 16.32 18.24 -11.90
C ALA A 209 16.94 18.76 -13.21
N GLU A 210 16.44 19.88 -13.71
CA GLU A 210 16.86 20.48 -14.97
C GLU A 210 18.16 21.26 -14.88
N LEU A 211 18.52 21.72 -13.66
CA LEU A 211 19.76 22.45 -13.42
C LEU A 211 20.97 21.50 -13.48
N GLN A 212 20.77 20.22 -13.13
CA GLN A 212 21.83 19.21 -13.13
C GLN A 212 21.36 17.84 -13.70
N PRO A 213 20.95 17.74 -14.98
CA PRO A 213 20.44 16.49 -15.54
C PRO A 213 21.50 15.37 -15.61
N ALA A 214 22.78 15.72 -15.54
CA ALA A 214 23.89 14.76 -15.58
C ALA A 214 23.97 13.92 -14.29
N SER A 215 23.63 14.48 -13.12
CA SER A 215 23.73 13.80 -11.82
C SER A 215 22.56 12.85 -11.54
N LEU A 216 21.44 13.00 -12.25
CA LEU A 216 20.25 12.17 -12.07
C LEU A 216 20.44 10.76 -12.64
N PRO A 217 19.83 9.72 -12.06
CA PRO A 217 19.85 8.38 -12.63
C PRO A 217 19.02 8.30 -13.92
N HIS A 218 19.38 7.40 -14.84
CA HIS A 218 18.49 6.99 -15.93
C HIS A 218 17.31 6.22 -15.33
N VAL A 219 16.08 6.55 -15.76
CA VAL A 219 14.87 5.84 -15.34
C VAL A 219 14.19 5.14 -16.52
N TYR A 220 13.45 4.08 -16.20
CA TYR A 220 12.63 3.33 -17.15
C TYR A 220 11.14 3.54 -16.83
N LEU A 221 10.28 3.20 -17.78
CA LEU A 221 8.85 3.09 -17.50
C LEU A 221 8.64 2.00 -16.44
N ASN A 222 7.89 2.32 -15.38
CA ASN A 222 7.71 1.42 -14.24
C ASN A 222 6.26 1.29 -13.77
N GLY A 223 5.28 1.85 -14.50
CA GLY A 223 3.88 1.87 -14.07
C GLY A 223 3.64 2.77 -12.84
N ASP A 224 4.44 3.82 -12.68
CA ASP A 224 4.37 4.80 -11.59
C ASP A 224 3.64 6.10 -12.01
N THR A 225 2.86 6.03 -13.09
CA THR A 225 2.14 7.16 -13.70
C THR A 225 0.64 6.89 -13.71
N ALA A 226 -0.15 7.84 -13.26
CA ALA A 226 -1.60 7.83 -13.32
C ALA A 226 -2.09 8.32 -14.68
N VAL A 227 -2.12 7.45 -15.68
CA VAL A 227 -2.52 7.80 -17.04
C VAL A 227 -4.02 7.98 -17.21
N ALA A 228 -4.45 8.65 -18.27
CA ALA A 228 -5.85 8.97 -18.58
C ALA A 228 -6.80 7.77 -18.42
N SER A 229 -6.45 6.61 -19.00
CA SER A 229 -7.27 5.40 -18.90
C SER A 229 -7.43 4.90 -17.45
N SER A 230 -6.45 5.15 -16.58
CA SER A 230 -6.54 4.82 -15.16
C SER A 230 -7.47 5.76 -14.39
N LEU A 231 -7.66 6.99 -14.88
CA LEU A 231 -8.57 7.97 -14.28
C LEU A 231 -10.03 7.62 -14.59
N ASP A 232 -10.30 6.93 -15.70
CA ASP A 232 -11.64 6.47 -16.06
C ASP A 232 -12.17 5.36 -15.15
N LEU A 233 -11.31 4.74 -14.35
CA LEU A 233 -11.71 3.75 -13.37
C LEU A 233 -12.35 4.42 -12.15
N LYS A 234 -13.68 4.43 -12.15
CA LYS A 234 -14.49 5.06 -11.11
C LYS A 234 -14.88 4.11 -9.99
N GLN A 235 -15.12 4.70 -8.82
CA GLN A 235 -15.67 4.02 -7.66
C GLN A 235 -16.88 4.78 -7.12
N ALA A 236 -17.91 4.04 -6.71
CA ALA A 236 -19.04 4.59 -5.98
C ALA A 236 -18.60 5.02 -4.58
N HIS A 237 -19.18 6.12 -4.09
CA HIS A 237 -19.04 6.48 -2.68
C HIS A 237 -20.00 5.69 -1.80
N THR A 238 -19.63 5.50 -0.54
CA THR A 238 -20.46 4.84 0.48
C THR A 238 -20.55 5.67 1.74
N ALA A 239 -21.52 5.34 2.61
CA ALA A 239 -21.55 5.89 3.95
C ALA A 239 -20.21 5.62 4.67
N PRO A 240 -19.59 6.64 5.29
CA PRO A 240 -18.36 6.45 6.05
C PRO A 240 -18.65 5.63 7.32
N GLY A 241 -17.69 4.79 7.69
CA GLY A 241 -17.70 4.00 8.92
C GLY A 241 -16.42 4.22 9.74
N TYR A 242 -16.29 3.52 10.87
CA TYR A 242 -15.16 3.71 11.81
C TYR A 242 -13.77 3.63 11.16
N CYS A 243 -13.59 2.77 10.15
CA CYS A 243 -12.33 2.63 9.39
C CYS A 243 -12.50 2.83 7.88
N ASN A 244 -13.67 3.30 7.43
CA ASN A 244 -13.96 3.50 6.02
C ASN A 244 -14.30 4.99 5.81
N PRO A 245 -13.48 5.77 5.08
CA PRO A 245 -13.78 7.17 4.82
C PRO A 245 -14.95 7.38 3.85
N GLY A 246 -15.55 6.32 3.32
CA GLY A 246 -16.64 6.34 2.33
C GLY A 246 -16.17 6.13 0.89
N PHE A 247 -14.90 5.77 0.69
CA PHE A 247 -14.27 5.47 -0.61
C PHE A 247 -12.94 4.72 -0.38
N LYS A 248 -12.42 4.06 -1.42
CA LYS A 248 -11.08 3.45 -1.43
C LYS A 248 -10.04 4.49 -1.82
N ARG A 249 -8.97 4.61 -1.03
CA ARG A 249 -7.84 5.47 -1.43
C ARG A 249 -7.06 4.81 -2.56
N SER A 250 -6.81 5.56 -3.62
CA SER A 250 -5.92 5.15 -4.71
C SER A 250 -4.48 5.54 -4.40
N ALA A 251 -3.52 4.76 -4.91
CA ALA A 251 -2.09 5.10 -4.84
C ALA A 251 -1.81 6.44 -5.54
N PHE A 252 -2.56 6.72 -6.60
CA PHE A 252 -2.54 7.98 -7.32
C PHE A 252 -3.85 8.74 -7.13
N ASN A 253 -3.77 10.02 -6.81
CA ASN A 253 -4.93 10.89 -6.69
C ASN A 253 -4.64 12.25 -7.32
N ILE A 254 -4.14 12.22 -8.56
CA ILE A 254 -3.73 13.42 -9.29
C ILE A 254 -4.91 14.39 -9.47
N THR A 255 -6.13 13.87 -9.60
CA THR A 255 -7.40 14.58 -9.76
C THR A 255 -7.97 15.15 -8.46
N GLU A 256 -7.46 14.71 -7.32
CA GLU A 256 -7.91 15.03 -5.97
C GLU A 256 -9.34 14.56 -5.59
N ASP A 257 -10.06 13.92 -6.51
CA ASP A 257 -11.42 13.38 -6.33
C ASP A 257 -11.44 11.88 -5.95
N CYS A 258 -10.27 11.22 -5.88
CA CYS A 258 -10.12 9.78 -5.68
C CYS A 258 -10.90 8.92 -6.70
N ASN A 259 -11.18 9.45 -7.89
CA ASN A 259 -12.02 8.82 -8.92
C ASN A 259 -13.44 8.48 -8.42
N ILE A 260 -13.99 9.24 -7.47
CA ILE A 260 -15.36 9.04 -7.01
C ILE A 260 -16.34 9.34 -8.14
N ALA A 261 -17.35 8.50 -8.27
CA ALA A 261 -18.54 8.72 -9.09
C ALA A 261 -19.78 8.17 -8.37
N GLU A 262 -20.95 8.30 -9.01
CA GLU A 262 -22.20 7.73 -8.51
C GLU A 262 -22.15 6.20 -8.55
N GLU A 263 -21.52 5.66 -9.60
CA GLU A 263 -21.41 4.22 -9.82
C GLU A 263 -19.94 3.80 -9.98
N SER A 264 -19.64 2.56 -9.60
CA SER A 264 -18.33 1.97 -9.85
C SER A 264 -18.26 1.45 -11.27
N VAL A 265 -17.07 1.49 -11.85
CA VAL A 265 -16.80 0.77 -13.11
C VAL A 265 -16.94 -0.74 -12.86
N SER A 266 -17.49 -1.47 -13.84
CA SER A 266 -17.70 -2.92 -13.72
C SER A 266 -16.39 -3.68 -13.56
N GLU A 267 -16.45 -4.84 -12.90
CA GLU A 267 -15.28 -5.72 -12.72
C GLU A 267 -14.69 -6.19 -14.06
N ASP A 268 -15.50 -6.28 -15.12
CA ASP A 268 -15.07 -6.67 -16.45
C ASP A 268 -14.09 -5.66 -17.09
N VAL A 269 -14.24 -4.37 -16.80
CA VAL A 269 -13.30 -3.34 -17.27
C VAL A 269 -12.00 -3.37 -16.46
N LEU A 270 -12.05 -3.78 -15.19
CA LEU A 270 -10.83 -4.02 -14.42
C LEU A 270 -10.08 -5.27 -14.91
N ALA A 271 -10.83 -6.27 -15.39
CA ALA A 271 -10.31 -7.50 -15.98
C ALA A 271 -9.69 -7.32 -17.37
N SER A 272 -9.99 -6.24 -18.09
CA SER A 272 -9.39 -5.96 -19.42
C SER A 272 -7.97 -5.37 -19.35
N ARG A 273 -7.46 -5.09 -18.14
CA ARG A 273 -6.07 -4.66 -17.94
C ARG A 273 -5.09 -5.74 -18.40
N PRO A 274 -3.90 -5.36 -18.90
CA PRO A 274 -2.91 -6.34 -19.32
C PRO A 274 -2.57 -7.33 -18.21
N ASP A 275 -2.60 -8.62 -18.52
CA ASP A 275 -2.16 -9.65 -17.60
C ASP A 275 -0.64 -9.59 -17.41
N VAL A 276 -0.23 -9.34 -16.17
CA VAL A 276 1.17 -9.26 -15.76
C VAL A 276 1.66 -10.56 -15.12
N SER A 277 0.81 -11.57 -14.98
CA SER A 277 1.08 -12.79 -14.23
C SER A 277 2.31 -13.54 -14.75
N HIS A 278 2.57 -13.49 -16.05
CA HIS A 278 3.75 -14.11 -16.67
C HIS A 278 5.09 -13.54 -16.15
N TRP A 279 5.11 -12.30 -15.68
CA TRP A 279 6.30 -11.69 -15.06
C TRP A 279 6.57 -12.16 -13.63
N LEU A 280 5.69 -12.98 -13.04
CA LEU A 280 5.99 -13.66 -11.78
C LEU A 280 7.12 -14.69 -11.97
N TYR A 281 7.18 -15.33 -13.14
CA TYR A 281 8.13 -16.41 -13.46
C TYR A 281 9.05 -16.11 -14.66
N THR A 282 9.02 -14.90 -15.21
CA THR A 282 9.96 -14.42 -16.23
C THR A 282 10.70 -13.15 -15.77
N PRO A 283 11.83 -12.76 -16.39
CA PRO A 283 12.51 -11.50 -16.08
C PRO A 283 11.59 -10.29 -16.30
N LEU A 284 11.71 -9.27 -15.44
CA LEU A 284 10.96 -8.03 -15.58
C LEU A 284 11.49 -7.21 -16.77
N PRO A 285 10.64 -6.79 -17.73
CA PRO A 285 11.07 -5.98 -18.88
C PRO A 285 11.58 -4.63 -18.39
N GLN A 286 12.63 -4.07 -18.98
CA GLN A 286 13.19 -2.76 -18.57
C GLN A 286 12.12 -1.66 -18.53
N ASP A 287 11.38 -1.49 -19.61
CA ASP A 287 10.25 -0.57 -19.72
C ASP A 287 8.93 -1.31 -19.51
N TYR A 288 8.34 -1.11 -18.35
CA TYR A 288 7.06 -1.68 -17.96
C TYR A 288 5.89 -1.07 -18.76
N PRO A 289 4.83 -1.81 -19.10
CA PRO A 289 3.68 -1.22 -19.77
C PRO A 289 2.96 -0.22 -18.88
N THR A 290 2.41 0.81 -19.52
CA THR A 290 1.83 1.97 -18.85
C THR A 290 0.57 1.66 -18.05
N ASN A 291 -0.29 0.78 -18.56
CA ASN A 291 -1.61 0.45 -18.00
C ASN A 291 -1.66 -0.88 -17.24
N ALA A 292 -0.50 -1.49 -17.00
CA ALA A 292 -0.37 -2.78 -16.34
C ALA A 292 -0.46 -2.64 -14.81
N ASN A 293 -1.34 -3.42 -14.17
CA ASN A 293 -1.40 -3.45 -12.72
C ASN A 293 -0.25 -4.31 -12.13
N LYS A 294 0.79 -3.67 -11.61
CA LYS A 294 1.94 -4.36 -10.98
C LYS A 294 1.74 -4.75 -9.50
N ASP A 295 0.57 -4.55 -8.90
CA ASP A 295 0.33 -4.82 -7.47
C ASP A 295 0.73 -6.25 -7.08
N VAL A 296 0.28 -7.23 -7.87
CA VAL A 296 0.60 -8.65 -7.64
C VAL A 296 2.11 -8.91 -7.70
N LEU A 297 2.84 -8.24 -8.60
CA LEU A 297 4.29 -8.42 -8.71
C LEU A 297 5.02 -7.85 -7.48
N ILE A 298 4.58 -6.68 -6.98
CA ILE A 298 5.13 -6.08 -5.76
C ILE A 298 4.93 -7.04 -4.57
N LEU A 299 3.71 -7.54 -4.40
CA LEU A 299 3.34 -8.40 -3.29
C LEU A 299 4.08 -9.74 -3.33
N MET A 300 4.23 -10.34 -4.51
CA MET A 300 4.96 -11.59 -4.68
C MET A 300 6.47 -11.42 -4.50
N ALA A 301 7.05 -10.32 -5.01
CA ALA A 301 8.46 -10.00 -4.76
C ALA A 301 8.73 -9.81 -3.26
N ALA A 302 7.84 -9.10 -2.56
CA ALA A 302 7.91 -8.97 -1.09
C ALA A 302 7.78 -10.32 -0.38
N TYR A 303 6.81 -11.14 -0.77
CA TYR A 303 6.53 -12.45 -0.15
C TYR A 303 7.73 -13.40 -0.20
N TYR A 304 8.42 -13.45 -1.35
CA TYR A 304 9.62 -14.29 -1.55
C TYR A 304 10.92 -13.63 -1.08
N GLY A 305 10.88 -12.34 -0.71
CA GLY A 305 12.08 -11.58 -0.34
C GLY A 305 13.02 -11.36 -1.53
N ASP A 306 12.48 -11.16 -2.73
CA ASP A 306 13.27 -10.82 -3.91
C ASP A 306 13.68 -9.35 -3.87
N VAL A 307 14.94 -9.09 -3.50
CA VAL A 307 15.48 -7.73 -3.32
C VAL A 307 15.39 -6.92 -4.61
N ASP A 308 15.80 -7.51 -5.74
CA ASP A 308 15.89 -6.77 -7.01
C ASP A 308 14.49 -6.41 -7.52
N ARG A 309 13.60 -7.41 -7.60
CA ARG A 309 12.21 -7.16 -8.04
C ARG A 309 11.48 -6.23 -7.10
N TYR A 310 11.60 -6.42 -5.79
CA TYR A 310 10.89 -5.59 -4.82
C TYR A 310 11.40 -4.15 -4.82
N ALA A 311 12.72 -3.94 -4.81
CA ALA A 311 13.31 -2.60 -4.86
C ALA A 311 12.90 -1.82 -6.11
N ARG A 312 12.80 -2.52 -7.24
CA ARG A 312 12.40 -1.96 -8.53
C ARG A 312 10.91 -1.64 -8.63
N LEU A 313 10.05 -2.51 -8.09
CA LEU A 313 8.60 -2.40 -8.27
C LEU A 313 7.89 -1.59 -7.17
N ARG A 314 8.42 -1.59 -5.94
CA ARG A 314 7.76 -1.01 -4.76
C ARG A 314 7.40 0.46 -4.94
N ARG A 315 6.32 0.88 -4.30
CA ARG A 315 5.82 2.27 -4.32
C ARG A 315 6.20 3.01 -3.04
N SER A 316 5.96 4.32 -3.02
CA SER A 316 6.17 5.13 -1.80
C SER A 316 5.20 4.77 -0.66
N LYS A 317 4.03 4.24 -1.01
CA LYS A 317 2.98 3.81 -0.09
C LYS A 317 2.75 2.31 -0.22
N TYR A 318 2.60 1.64 0.92
CA TYR A 318 2.30 0.22 0.96
C TYR A 318 0.94 -0.08 0.33
N LEU A 319 0.90 -1.17 -0.43
CA LEU A 319 -0.33 -1.80 -0.86
C LEU A 319 -1.03 -2.51 0.30
N LYS A 320 -2.28 -2.91 0.06
CA LYS A 320 -2.97 -3.78 1.00
C LYS A 320 -2.19 -5.10 1.03
N HIS A 321 -2.05 -5.69 2.21
CA HIS A 321 -1.30 -6.95 2.43
C HIS A 321 0.23 -6.87 2.23
N GLU A 322 0.78 -5.82 1.60
CA GLU A 322 2.23 -5.71 1.36
C GLU A 322 3.07 -5.81 2.63
N TRP A 323 2.58 -5.20 3.72
CA TRP A 323 3.21 -5.30 5.03
C TRP A 323 3.45 -6.75 5.48
N ALA A 324 2.44 -7.60 5.35
CA ALA A 324 2.53 -9.00 5.75
C ALA A 324 3.43 -9.80 4.79
N CYS A 325 3.38 -9.50 3.49
CA CYS A 325 4.31 -10.07 2.51
C CYS A 325 5.77 -9.73 2.83
N VAL A 326 6.07 -8.45 3.12
CA VAL A 326 7.41 -8.00 3.50
C VAL A 326 7.87 -8.68 4.78
N LEU A 327 7.01 -8.73 5.80
CA LEU A 327 7.31 -9.38 7.08
C LEU A 327 7.70 -10.84 6.85
N ARG A 328 6.89 -11.61 6.11
CA ARG A 328 7.23 -12.98 5.74
C ARG A 328 8.54 -13.05 4.96
N GLY A 329 8.73 -12.19 3.95
CA GLY A 329 9.95 -12.15 3.15
C GLY A 329 11.21 -11.95 4.01
N ILE A 330 11.14 -11.10 5.04
CA ILE A 330 12.23 -10.88 5.99
C ILE A 330 12.51 -12.17 6.80
N TYR A 331 11.46 -12.84 7.30
CA TYR A 331 11.60 -14.10 8.02
C TYR A 331 12.22 -15.21 7.13
N HIS A 332 11.87 -15.27 5.85
CA HIS A 332 12.24 -16.36 4.95
C HIS A 332 13.52 -16.13 4.15
N ASN A 333 13.98 -14.89 3.98
CA ASN A 333 15.13 -14.57 3.14
C ASN A 333 16.18 -13.71 3.90
N PRO A 334 17.33 -14.29 4.30
CA PRO A 334 18.43 -13.57 4.95
C PRO A 334 18.91 -12.32 4.22
N LEU A 335 19.01 -12.37 2.89
CA LEU A 335 19.50 -11.26 2.08
C LEU A 335 18.49 -10.11 2.03
N PHE A 336 17.20 -10.45 1.97
CA PHE A 336 16.12 -9.47 2.07
C PHE A 336 16.08 -8.81 3.44
N ALA A 337 16.25 -9.58 4.52
CA ALA A 337 16.37 -9.04 5.88
C ALA A 337 17.58 -8.11 6.00
N LYS A 338 18.74 -8.49 5.43
CA LYS A 338 19.92 -7.62 5.39
C LYS A 338 19.64 -6.33 4.61
N TRP A 339 19.02 -6.41 3.44
CA TRP A 339 18.65 -5.24 2.64
C TRP A 339 17.69 -4.30 3.39
N TRP A 340 16.67 -4.85 4.05
CA TRP A 340 15.77 -4.06 4.89
C TRP A 340 16.48 -3.41 6.08
N SER A 341 17.47 -4.07 6.67
CA SER A 341 18.27 -3.49 7.77
C SER A 341 19.10 -2.27 7.36
N MET A 342 19.32 -2.06 6.05
CA MET A 342 20.06 -0.92 5.50
C MET A 342 19.16 0.25 5.09
N GLN A 343 17.83 0.12 5.17
CA GLN A 343 16.93 1.21 4.81
C GLN A 343 16.96 2.31 5.88
N SER A 344 16.84 3.57 5.46
CA SER A 344 16.90 4.73 6.36
C SER A 344 15.76 4.80 7.38
N LYS A 345 14.59 4.24 7.03
CA LYS A 345 13.40 4.17 7.89
C LYS A 345 12.86 2.75 7.89
N VAL A 346 13.23 1.99 8.92
CA VAL A 346 12.72 0.64 9.13
C VAL A 346 11.60 0.68 10.17
N PRO A 347 10.38 0.22 9.85
CA PRO A 347 9.32 0.09 10.83
C PRO A 347 9.67 -0.86 11.98
N SER A 348 9.09 -0.65 13.17
CA SER A 348 9.40 -1.44 14.38
C SER A 348 9.20 -2.94 14.17
N ASP A 349 8.11 -3.35 13.55
CA ASP A 349 7.82 -4.78 13.34
C ASP A 349 8.84 -5.43 12.38
N PHE A 350 9.33 -4.68 11.38
CA PHE A 350 10.38 -5.16 10.49
C PHE A 350 11.73 -5.25 11.22
N LYS A 351 12.03 -4.33 12.15
CA LYS A 351 13.23 -4.45 13.00
C LYS A 351 13.21 -5.73 13.83
N ARG A 352 12.06 -6.06 14.43
CA ARG A 352 11.87 -7.31 15.18
C ARG A 352 12.07 -8.53 14.27
N ALA A 353 11.45 -8.56 13.10
CA ALA A 353 11.60 -9.65 12.14
C ALA A 353 13.05 -9.80 11.63
N ILE A 354 13.76 -8.68 11.39
CA ILE A 354 15.18 -8.69 11.04
C ILE A 354 16.02 -9.30 12.17
N LEU A 355 15.73 -8.91 13.42
CA LEU A 355 16.42 -9.45 14.59
C LEU A 355 16.15 -10.95 14.76
N ALA A 356 14.90 -11.38 14.56
CA ALA A 356 14.53 -12.79 14.54
C ALA A 356 15.34 -13.57 13.49
N ARG A 357 15.37 -13.06 12.26
CA ARG A 357 16.09 -13.68 11.14
C ARG A 357 17.60 -13.75 11.40
N ARG A 358 18.19 -12.76 12.08
CA ARG A 358 19.59 -12.79 12.50
C ARG A 358 19.84 -13.90 13.53
N ILE A 359 19.00 -14.01 14.56
CA ILE A 359 19.09 -15.08 15.56
C ILE A 359 19.07 -16.45 14.88
N MET A 360 18.11 -16.67 13.96
CA MET A 360 18.01 -17.91 13.17
C MET A 360 19.26 -18.21 12.33
N ASN A 361 20.01 -17.17 11.93
CA ASN A 361 21.29 -17.29 11.22
C ASN A 361 22.50 -17.42 12.15
N ASN A 362 22.31 -17.69 13.45
CA ASN A 362 23.37 -17.70 14.47
C ASN A 362 24.08 -16.35 14.66
N ASP A 363 23.42 -15.25 14.29
CA ASP A 363 23.95 -13.90 14.40
C ASP A 363 23.23 -13.15 15.53
N LEU A 364 23.97 -12.84 16.60
CA LEU A 364 23.49 -12.05 17.73
C LEU A 364 23.93 -10.58 17.66
N THR A 365 24.43 -10.11 16.51
CA THR A 365 24.74 -8.70 16.32
C THR A 365 23.47 -7.85 16.39
N GLY A 366 23.42 -6.96 17.38
CA GLY A 366 22.24 -6.15 17.71
C GLY A 366 21.55 -6.56 19.01
N ILE A 367 21.89 -7.73 19.58
CA ILE A 367 21.51 -8.09 20.96
C ILE A 367 22.64 -7.65 21.90
N THR A 368 22.43 -6.54 22.60
CA THR A 368 23.33 -6.05 23.66
C THR A 368 22.78 -6.39 25.04
N GLU A 369 23.59 -6.34 26.09
CA GLU A 369 23.16 -6.57 27.49
C GLU A 369 22.51 -5.32 28.11
N GLN A 370 22.68 -4.14 27.50
CA GLN A 370 22.50 -2.84 28.16
C GLN A 370 21.29 -2.03 27.67
N ALA A 371 20.65 -2.41 26.56
CA ALA A 371 19.45 -1.71 26.11
C ALA A 371 18.26 -2.05 27.04
N PRO A 372 17.53 -1.05 27.59
CA PRO A 372 16.30 -1.32 28.30
C PRO A 372 15.34 -2.06 27.36
N PRO A 373 14.78 -3.20 27.77
CA PRO A 373 13.80 -3.87 26.93
C PRO A 373 12.57 -2.96 26.89
N SER A 374 12.26 -2.43 25.72
CA SER A 374 10.84 -2.34 25.41
C SER A 374 10.44 -3.76 25.00
N ASP A 375 9.41 -4.33 25.64
CA ASP A 375 8.85 -5.64 25.26
C ASP A 375 8.44 -5.70 23.77
N PHE A 376 8.39 -4.54 23.11
CA PHE A 376 8.10 -4.37 21.70
C PHE A 376 9.32 -4.52 20.79
N ASP A 377 10.55 -4.61 21.30
CA ASP A 377 11.76 -4.67 20.44
C ASP A 377 12.29 -6.10 20.23
N LEU A 378 11.91 -7.05 21.09
CA LEU A 378 12.39 -8.44 20.99
C LEU A 378 11.42 -9.31 20.15
N PRO A 379 11.94 -10.15 19.25
CA PRO A 379 11.13 -11.06 18.46
C PRO A 379 10.63 -12.22 19.32
N TYR A 380 9.38 -12.63 19.11
CA TYR A 380 8.87 -13.85 19.73
C TYR A 380 9.23 -15.09 18.89
N GLN A 381 8.97 -15.04 17.59
CA GLN A 381 9.22 -16.14 16.66
C GLN A 381 10.70 -16.16 16.25
N ILE A 382 11.52 -17.00 16.89
CA ILE A 382 12.98 -17.05 16.63
C ILE A 382 13.47 -18.39 16.05
N TRP A 383 12.54 -19.25 15.60
CA TRP A 383 12.84 -20.64 15.21
C TRP A 383 12.18 -21.09 13.89
N TYR A 384 11.57 -20.17 13.12
CA TYR A 384 10.95 -20.50 11.83
C TYR A 384 11.23 -19.39 10.80
N PRO A 385 11.62 -19.74 9.56
CA PRO A 385 11.69 -21.10 8.99
C PRO A 385 12.94 -21.90 9.36
N ASP A 386 13.93 -21.26 9.98
CA ASP A 386 15.20 -21.90 10.34
C ASP A 386 15.42 -21.86 11.86
N VAL A 387 16.09 -22.88 12.39
CA VAL A 387 16.47 -22.95 13.80
C VAL A 387 17.93 -22.55 13.98
N ALA A 388 18.21 -21.70 14.97
CA ALA A 388 19.59 -21.41 15.38
C ALA A 388 20.21 -22.61 16.12
N SER A 389 21.53 -22.61 16.26
CA SER A 389 22.26 -23.61 17.04
C SER A 389 22.00 -23.46 18.55
N SER A 390 22.16 -24.57 19.30
CA SER A 390 22.04 -24.55 20.76
C SER A 390 22.99 -23.55 21.43
N HIS A 391 24.21 -23.36 20.91
CA HIS A 391 25.16 -22.38 21.43
C HIS A 391 24.66 -20.94 21.26
N THR A 392 24.05 -20.62 20.13
CA THR A 392 23.44 -19.29 19.89
C THR A 392 22.33 -19.03 20.88
N TYR A 393 21.46 -20.01 21.12
CA TYR A 393 20.38 -19.86 22.10
C TYR A 393 20.89 -19.74 23.54
N ALA A 394 21.96 -20.47 23.90
CA ALA A 394 22.59 -20.34 25.21
C ALA A 394 23.18 -18.94 25.41
N GLU A 395 23.89 -18.42 24.42
CA GLU A 395 24.44 -17.06 24.45
C GLU A 395 23.33 -15.99 24.42
N LEU A 396 22.24 -16.22 23.68
CA LEU A 396 21.07 -15.34 23.69
C LEU A 396 20.43 -15.31 25.08
N PHE A 397 20.29 -16.45 25.75
CA PHE A 397 19.77 -16.53 27.12
C PHE A 397 20.70 -15.80 28.10
N ARG A 398 22.03 -15.94 27.94
CA ARG A 398 23.01 -15.21 28.76
C ARG A 398 22.88 -13.69 28.62
N ARG A 399 22.67 -13.18 27.39
CA ARG A 399 22.52 -11.74 27.11
C ARG A 399 21.15 -11.18 27.46
N ARG A 400 20.10 -12.00 27.27
CA ARG A 400 18.68 -11.63 27.37
C ARG A 400 17.87 -12.72 28.07
N PRO A 401 18.01 -12.89 29.40
CA PRO A 401 17.24 -13.87 30.16
C PRO A 401 15.72 -13.69 30.05
N GLU A 402 15.24 -12.48 29.72
CA GLU A 402 13.83 -12.20 29.48
C GLU A 402 13.23 -12.96 28.27
N MET A 403 14.07 -13.42 27.33
CA MET A 403 13.65 -14.23 26.18
C MET A 403 13.53 -15.73 26.49
N LYS A 404 13.59 -16.12 27.77
CA LYS A 404 13.59 -17.52 28.22
C LYS A 404 12.45 -18.36 27.65
N GLU A 405 11.24 -17.82 27.52
CA GLU A 405 10.10 -18.54 26.92
C GLU A 405 10.31 -18.81 25.43
N GLN A 406 10.74 -17.79 24.68
CA GLN A 406 11.01 -17.85 23.24
C GLN A 406 12.10 -18.88 22.95
N ILE A 407 13.17 -18.85 23.73
CA ILE A 407 14.31 -19.76 23.61
C ILE A 407 13.88 -21.18 23.97
N ALA A 408 13.07 -21.37 25.00
CA ALA A 408 12.55 -22.69 25.36
C ALA A 408 11.67 -23.29 24.27
N ARG A 409 10.79 -22.51 23.64
CA ARG A 409 10.02 -22.99 22.47
C ARG A 409 10.94 -23.38 21.33
N ALA A 410 11.93 -22.54 21.02
CA ALA A 410 12.93 -22.86 20.00
C ALA A 410 13.69 -24.15 20.31
N CYS A 411 14.01 -24.42 21.58
CA CYS A 411 14.67 -25.65 22.01
C CYS A 411 13.78 -26.89 21.88
N ILE A 412 12.47 -26.76 22.14
CA ILE A 412 11.52 -27.87 21.92
C ILE A 412 11.46 -28.20 20.42
N VAL A 413 11.37 -27.18 19.56
CA VAL A 413 11.29 -27.35 18.10
C VAL A 413 12.59 -27.92 17.52
N ALA A 414 13.75 -27.46 18.01
CA ALA A 414 15.07 -27.88 17.53
C ALA A 414 15.67 -29.10 18.28
N ASP A 415 14.92 -29.71 19.21
CA ASP A 415 15.38 -30.81 20.08
C ASP A 415 16.66 -30.52 20.90
N HIS A 416 16.81 -29.27 21.36
CA HIS A 416 17.91 -28.85 22.23
C HIS A 416 17.60 -29.12 23.72
N TRP A 417 17.38 -30.38 24.07
CA TRP A 417 16.94 -30.78 25.41
C TRP A 417 17.89 -30.35 26.54
N GLY A 418 19.21 -30.36 26.29
CA GLY A 418 20.23 -29.99 27.28
C GLY A 418 20.09 -28.53 27.74
N LEU A 419 20.02 -27.61 26.79
CA LEU A 419 19.82 -26.18 27.08
C LEU A 419 18.44 -25.93 27.69
N TYR A 420 17.39 -26.58 27.19
CA TYR A 420 16.06 -26.49 27.77
C TYR A 420 16.05 -26.85 29.26
N LYS A 421 16.73 -27.93 29.61
CA LYS A 421 16.86 -28.40 30.99
C LYS A 421 17.65 -27.40 31.85
N GLU A 422 18.75 -26.85 31.31
CA GLU A 422 19.59 -25.87 32.01
C GLU A 422 18.84 -24.57 32.33
N MET A 423 18.03 -24.07 31.39
CA MET A 423 17.26 -22.84 31.61
C MET A 423 16.21 -22.97 32.71
N ASP A 424 15.77 -24.20 33.02
CA ASP A 424 14.68 -24.53 33.95
C ASP A 424 13.45 -23.61 33.78
N VAL A 425 12.77 -23.75 32.65
CA VAL A 425 11.61 -22.91 32.31
C VAL A 425 10.35 -23.32 33.07
N ASP A 426 9.57 -22.33 33.50
CA ASP A 426 8.26 -22.57 34.12
C ASP A 426 7.32 -23.25 33.12
N ALA A 427 6.41 -24.08 33.65
CA ALA A 427 5.37 -24.64 32.82
C ALA A 427 4.44 -23.54 32.30
N ASN A 428 4.20 -23.54 31.00
CA ASN A 428 3.20 -22.68 30.40
C ASN A 428 2.46 -23.38 29.27
N PHE A 429 1.32 -22.80 28.91
CA PHE A 429 0.41 -23.40 27.95
C PHE A 429 1.01 -23.54 26.54
N TYR A 430 1.89 -22.61 26.14
CA TYR A 430 2.52 -22.60 24.82
C TYR A 430 3.65 -23.62 24.68
N LEU A 431 4.43 -23.83 25.75
CA LEU A 431 5.47 -24.85 25.81
C LEU A 431 4.85 -26.24 25.86
N LEU A 432 3.79 -26.44 26.66
CA LEU A 432 3.06 -27.70 26.71
C LEU A 432 2.49 -28.07 25.33
N ARG A 433 1.93 -27.10 24.61
CA ARG A 433 1.41 -27.31 23.25
C ARG A 433 2.52 -27.74 22.29
N GLU A 434 3.64 -27.03 22.28
CA GLU A 434 4.79 -27.38 21.43
C GLU A 434 5.36 -28.75 21.79
N ALA A 435 5.45 -29.06 23.09
CA ALA A 435 5.97 -30.32 23.59
C ALA A 435 5.11 -31.53 23.21
N ARG A 436 3.78 -31.37 23.11
CA ARG A 436 2.86 -32.43 22.66
C ARG A 436 3.14 -32.88 21.23
N ASP A 437 3.55 -31.96 20.38
CA ASP A 437 3.86 -32.24 18.98
C ASP A 437 5.35 -32.62 18.81
N ALA A 438 6.20 -32.45 19.85
CA ALA A 438 7.63 -32.72 19.77
C ALA A 438 7.93 -34.23 19.69
N ALA A 439 8.94 -34.59 18.88
CA ALA A 439 9.35 -36.00 18.74
C ALA A 439 9.98 -36.55 20.03
N ASN A 440 10.68 -35.69 20.78
CA ASN A 440 11.31 -36.07 22.03
C ASN A 440 10.31 -35.99 23.20
N PRO A 441 9.97 -37.12 23.86
CA PRO A 441 8.96 -37.15 24.92
C PRO A 441 9.41 -36.41 26.20
N PHE A 442 10.71 -36.13 26.35
CA PHE A 442 11.25 -35.45 27.52
C PHE A 442 10.56 -34.10 27.78
N PHE A 443 10.34 -33.30 26.73
CA PHE A 443 9.76 -31.96 26.88
C PHE A 443 8.33 -32.02 27.43
N LEU A 444 7.53 -32.99 26.97
CA LEU A 444 6.15 -33.14 27.43
C LEU A 444 6.10 -33.59 28.87
N GLN A 445 6.91 -34.61 29.21
CA GLN A 445 6.99 -35.13 30.58
C GLN A 445 7.48 -34.07 31.57
N ASP A 446 8.48 -33.26 31.20
CA ASP A 446 8.98 -32.18 32.07
C ASP A 446 7.91 -31.11 32.32
N GLN A 447 7.20 -30.69 31.27
CA GLN A 447 6.12 -29.72 31.39
C GLN A 447 4.97 -30.27 32.25
N GLU A 448 4.49 -31.49 32.02
CA GLU A 448 3.41 -32.11 32.81
C GLU A 448 3.77 -32.22 34.29
N ARG A 449 5.00 -32.66 34.59
CA ARG A 449 5.53 -32.71 35.97
C ARG A 449 5.52 -31.32 36.63
N LYS A 450 5.92 -30.29 35.91
CA LYS A 450 5.94 -28.90 36.42
C LYS A 450 4.53 -28.35 36.63
N VAL A 451 3.58 -28.70 35.76
CA VAL A 451 2.16 -28.34 35.92
C VAL A 451 1.57 -28.97 37.17
N GLU A 452 1.84 -30.25 37.40
CA GLU A 452 1.39 -30.98 38.59
C GLU A 452 1.97 -30.37 39.86
N ALA A 453 3.28 -30.09 39.87
CA ALA A 453 3.95 -29.45 40.99
C ALA A 453 3.43 -28.04 41.30
N ALA A 454 3.00 -27.28 40.29
CA ALA A 454 2.45 -25.94 40.44
C ALA A 454 0.95 -25.92 40.78
N GLY A 455 0.26 -27.07 40.78
CA GLY A 455 -1.18 -27.17 41.00
C GLY A 455 -2.03 -26.65 39.84
N GLY A 456 -1.47 -26.55 38.63
CA GLY A 456 -2.16 -26.09 37.43
C GLY A 456 -1.33 -25.12 36.56
N ILE A 457 -1.90 -24.71 35.41
CA ILE A 457 -1.32 -23.72 34.50
C ILE A 457 -2.10 -22.40 34.61
N LYS A 458 -1.39 -21.28 34.57
CA LYS A 458 -1.99 -19.94 34.51
C LYS A 458 -2.88 -19.79 33.27
N ALA A 459 -4.08 -19.26 33.46
CA ALA A 459 -5.02 -19.01 32.37
C ALA A 459 -4.46 -18.03 31.32
N LEU A 460 -4.74 -18.31 30.05
CA LEU A 460 -4.32 -17.48 28.92
C LEU A 460 -5.00 -16.12 28.93
N SER A 461 -4.23 -15.07 28.59
CA SER A 461 -4.80 -13.80 28.19
C SER A 461 -5.26 -13.87 26.72
N SER A 462 -6.37 -13.21 26.38
CA SER A 462 -6.84 -13.13 24.99
C SER A 462 -5.85 -12.41 24.06
N ALA A 463 -4.98 -11.55 24.61
CA ALA A 463 -3.97 -10.80 23.85
C ALA A 463 -2.80 -11.67 23.36
N GLU A 464 -2.62 -12.86 23.93
CA GLU A 464 -1.52 -13.77 23.60
C GLU A 464 -2.03 -15.08 22.98
N ALA A 465 -3.29 -15.12 22.56
CA ALA A 465 -3.91 -16.29 21.95
C ALA A 465 -3.22 -16.72 20.65
N TRP A 466 -2.64 -15.78 19.90
CA TRP A 466 -1.93 -16.06 18.65
C TRP A 466 -0.71 -16.99 18.82
N LYS A 467 -0.03 -16.93 19.98
CA LYS A 467 1.12 -17.81 20.31
C LYS A 467 0.74 -19.30 20.32
N TRP A 468 -0.55 -19.62 20.47
CA TRP A 468 -1.08 -20.98 20.54
C TRP A 468 -0.90 -21.80 19.25
N ARG A 469 -0.90 -21.16 18.09
CA ARG A 469 -1.03 -21.86 16.79
C ARG A 469 0.24 -21.86 15.95
N THR A 470 1.40 -21.55 16.53
CA THR A 470 2.68 -21.46 15.79
C THR A 470 2.98 -22.73 15.01
N ARG A 471 3.06 -23.90 15.65
CA ARG A 471 3.39 -25.17 14.98
C ARG A 471 2.38 -25.61 13.91
N GLY A 472 1.09 -25.50 14.20
CA GLY A 472 0.04 -25.80 13.22
C GLY A 472 0.03 -24.83 12.03
N ARG A 473 0.66 -23.65 12.14
CA ARG A 473 0.79 -22.65 11.07
C ARG A 473 2.16 -22.66 10.39
N GLU A 474 3.13 -23.44 10.85
CA GLU A 474 4.36 -23.75 10.10
C GLU A 474 4.03 -24.46 8.79
N PHE A 475 3.03 -25.34 8.84
CA PHE A 475 2.37 -25.96 7.68
C PHE A 475 1.24 -25.04 7.20
N ALA A 476 1.60 -23.90 6.62
CA ALA A 476 0.64 -22.94 6.10
C ALA A 476 -0.36 -23.64 5.16
N PRO A 477 -1.66 -23.70 5.49
CA PRO A 477 -2.64 -24.18 4.52
C PRO A 477 -2.64 -23.20 3.35
N ALA A 478 -2.21 -23.67 2.18
CA ALA A 478 -2.30 -22.89 0.96
C ALA A 478 -3.76 -22.93 0.49
N SER A 479 -4.38 -21.77 0.29
CA SER A 479 -5.62 -21.72 -0.48
C SER A 479 -5.32 -22.20 -1.90
N LEU A 480 -6.10 -23.17 -2.41
CA LEU A 480 -5.90 -23.78 -3.74
C LEU A 480 -7.08 -23.46 -4.68
N THR A 481 -7.66 -22.28 -4.54
CA THR A 481 -8.80 -21.85 -5.36
C THR A 481 -8.30 -21.29 -6.69
N LEU A 482 -8.72 -21.89 -7.79
CA LEU A 482 -8.56 -21.33 -9.14
C LEU A 482 -9.47 -20.11 -9.29
N LYS A 483 -8.94 -19.02 -9.85
CA LYS A 483 -9.65 -17.76 -10.04
C LYS A 483 -9.48 -17.29 -11.47
N LYS A 484 -10.53 -16.62 -11.98
CA LYS A 484 -10.56 -16.07 -13.34
C LYS A 484 -9.40 -15.11 -13.61
N ASN A 485 -9.08 -14.24 -12.65
CA ASN A 485 -7.99 -13.26 -12.74
C ASN A 485 -7.19 -13.18 -11.43
N ILE A 486 -5.87 -13.04 -11.55
CA ILE A 486 -4.99 -12.82 -10.39
C ILE A 486 -4.94 -11.31 -10.11
N THR A 487 -5.69 -10.86 -9.10
CA THR A 487 -5.64 -9.48 -8.61
C THR A 487 -5.31 -9.45 -7.11
N GLU A 488 -4.82 -8.30 -6.62
CA GLU A 488 -4.50 -8.07 -5.19
C GLU A 488 -5.67 -8.44 -4.25
N GLY A 489 -6.90 -8.13 -4.66
CA GLY A 489 -8.11 -8.40 -3.85
C GLY A 489 -8.53 -9.87 -3.80
N CYS A 490 -8.00 -10.72 -4.69
CA CYS A 490 -8.45 -12.09 -4.85
C CYS A 490 -7.36 -13.14 -4.58
N GLY A 491 -6.07 -12.78 -4.62
CA GLY A 491 -4.98 -13.75 -4.54
C GLY A 491 -4.30 -13.87 -3.17
N ILE A 492 -4.40 -12.85 -2.31
CA ILE A 492 -3.64 -12.76 -1.06
C ILE A 492 -4.56 -12.62 0.14
N TYR A 493 -4.36 -13.47 1.14
CA TYR A 493 -5.08 -13.42 2.41
C TYR A 493 -4.13 -13.13 3.54
N THR A 494 -4.51 -12.18 4.39
CA THR A 494 -3.80 -11.90 5.64
C THR A 494 -4.73 -12.11 6.81
N ASP A 495 -4.27 -12.85 7.81
CA ASP A 495 -5.01 -13.16 9.03
C ASP A 495 -4.25 -12.65 10.26
N VAL A 496 -5.00 -12.23 11.27
CA VAL A 496 -4.52 -11.91 12.62
C VAL A 496 -4.67 -13.19 13.44
N ASP A 497 -3.54 -13.80 13.77
CA ASP A 497 -3.31 -15.05 14.54
C ASP A 497 -2.12 -15.84 13.94
N GLY A 498 -1.31 -15.22 13.08
CA GLY A 498 -0.24 -15.91 12.34
C GLY A 498 1.08 -16.10 13.06
N ILE A 499 1.96 -16.90 12.43
CA ILE A 499 3.26 -17.30 13.00
C ILE A 499 4.28 -16.15 13.09
N TYR A 500 4.12 -15.09 12.29
CA TYR A 500 5.03 -13.94 12.26
C TYR A 500 4.54 -12.83 13.20
N ASP A 501 4.63 -13.06 14.52
CA ASP A 501 4.13 -12.11 15.53
C ASP A 501 2.68 -11.68 15.28
N ASP A 502 1.78 -12.66 15.18
CA ASP A 502 0.33 -12.49 14.92
C ASP A 502 -0.04 -12.29 13.44
N TRP A 503 0.94 -12.24 12.53
CA TRP A 503 0.66 -12.08 11.09
C TRP A 503 0.83 -13.38 10.30
N HIS A 504 -0.13 -13.64 9.41
CA HIS A 504 -0.04 -14.67 8.39
C HIS A 504 -0.30 -14.06 7.02
N VAL A 505 0.35 -14.60 5.99
CA VAL A 505 0.07 -14.26 4.60
C VAL A 505 0.06 -15.52 3.76
N ASP A 506 -1.03 -15.70 3.02
CA ASP A 506 -1.24 -16.80 2.08
C ASP A 506 -1.33 -16.25 0.66
N VAL A 507 -0.51 -16.83 -0.23
CA VAL A 507 -0.48 -16.53 -1.68
C VAL A 507 -0.74 -17.80 -2.51
N GLY A 508 -1.22 -18.88 -1.89
CA GLY A 508 -1.46 -20.18 -2.51
C GLY A 508 -2.34 -20.09 -3.75
N ASN A 509 -3.36 -19.23 -3.73
CA ASN A 509 -4.21 -19.01 -4.90
C ASN A 509 -3.41 -18.45 -6.07
N ILE A 510 -2.47 -17.52 -5.85
CA ILE A 510 -1.63 -16.99 -6.92
C ILE A 510 -0.76 -18.10 -7.51
N ILE A 511 -0.07 -18.85 -6.64
CA ILE A 511 0.82 -19.95 -7.04
C ILE A 511 0.05 -21.02 -7.82
N THR A 512 -1.14 -21.37 -7.36
CA THR A 512 -2.02 -22.32 -8.03
C THR A 512 -2.41 -21.79 -9.42
N ASN A 513 -2.87 -20.54 -9.50
CA ASN A 513 -3.30 -19.97 -10.79
C ASN A 513 -2.16 -19.84 -11.82
N ILE A 514 -0.92 -19.56 -11.41
CA ILE A 514 0.22 -19.54 -12.36
C ILE A 514 0.66 -20.93 -12.79
N SER A 515 0.41 -21.96 -11.97
CA SER A 515 0.89 -23.32 -12.23
C SER A 515 -0.05 -24.14 -13.12
N TYR A 516 -1.32 -23.73 -13.24
CA TYR A 516 -2.31 -24.44 -14.04
C TYR A 516 -2.30 -23.97 -15.52
N PRO A 517 -2.39 -24.90 -16.49
CA PRO A 517 -2.50 -24.56 -17.90
C PRO A 517 -3.76 -23.72 -18.19
N ASP A 518 -3.67 -22.82 -19.16
CA ASP A 518 -4.79 -21.92 -19.51
C ASP A 518 -6.03 -22.65 -20.03
N GLU A 519 -5.87 -23.85 -20.59
CA GLU A 519 -6.97 -24.72 -21.03
C GLU A 519 -7.89 -25.09 -19.86
N PHE A 520 -7.33 -25.40 -18.69
CA PHE A 520 -8.11 -25.72 -17.49
C PHE A 520 -8.81 -24.50 -16.90
N LYS A 521 -8.20 -23.32 -17.00
CA LYS A 521 -8.82 -22.06 -16.57
C LYS A 521 -10.04 -21.74 -17.43
N LYS A 522 -9.95 -21.94 -18.75
CA LYS A 522 -11.05 -21.75 -19.71
C LYS A 522 -12.20 -22.74 -19.49
N GLN A 523 -11.92 -24.00 -19.16
CA GLN A 523 -12.96 -24.98 -18.84
C GLN A 523 -13.73 -24.58 -17.56
N LEU A 524 -13.03 -24.09 -16.54
CA LEU A 524 -13.66 -23.54 -15.34
C LEU A 524 -14.61 -22.37 -15.64
N GLU A 525 -14.28 -21.53 -16.63
CA GLU A 525 -15.17 -20.44 -17.07
C GLU A 525 -16.47 -20.95 -17.72
N VAL A 526 -16.42 -22.09 -18.40
CA VAL A 526 -17.61 -22.73 -18.99
C VAL A 526 -18.48 -23.30 -17.89
N ASP A 527 -17.89 -24.06 -16.96
CA ASP A 527 -18.61 -24.75 -15.90
C ASP A 527 -19.30 -23.75 -14.93
N ILE A 528 -18.63 -22.66 -14.55
CA ILE A 528 -19.23 -21.59 -13.72
C ILE A 528 -20.40 -20.92 -14.44
N LYS A 529 -20.28 -20.65 -15.75
CA LYS A 529 -21.38 -20.05 -16.53
C LYS A 529 -22.59 -20.98 -16.62
N GLU A 530 -22.37 -22.28 -16.78
CA GLU A 530 -23.45 -23.27 -16.81
C GLU A 530 -24.15 -23.42 -15.45
N GLU A 531 -23.43 -23.26 -14.34
CA GLU A 531 -23.98 -23.34 -12.98
C GLU A 531 -24.81 -22.10 -12.61
N PHE A 532 -24.48 -20.92 -13.15
CA PHE A 532 -25.28 -19.69 -12.99
C PHE A 532 -26.47 -19.59 -13.96
N CYS A 533 -26.50 -20.40 -15.02
CA CYS A 533 -27.61 -20.47 -15.97
C CYS A 533 -28.64 -21.56 -15.62
N ARG A 534 -28.44 -22.30 -14.53
CA ARG A 534 -29.41 -23.22 -13.92
C ARG A 534 -29.97 -22.61 -12.64
#